data_AF-A0A4Y2QGZ1-F1
#
_entry.id   AF-A0A4Y2QGZ1-F1
#
_cell.length_a   1.000
_cell.length_b   1.000
_cell.length_c   1.000
_cell.angle_alpha   90.00
_cell.angle_beta   90.00
_cell.angle_gamma   90.00
#
_symmetry.space_group_name_H-M   'P 1'
#
loop_
_entity.id
_entity.type
_entity.pdbx_description
1 polymer ?
#
loop_
_entity_poly.entity_id
_entity_poly.type
_entity_poly.pdbx_seq_one_letter_code
_entity_poly.pdbx_strand_id
1 'polypeptide(L)'
;MCQFILHYLCYVGVLRWFLLCSRFLQPVSKCDMSLTDLLEELQRDPWPVAQGKRPLRSTGVALSIAVGLLECTYPTTGARIMLFVGGPCTQGPGAVVGDELKSTIRSHHDIEKDNAKYMKKANKIYENLAARAAANGHIIDIYSCALDQTGLHEMKYCPNFTGGHIVMGDSFNSSLFKQTFQRVFTKDPKGEFKMAFEASLEVKTSRELKVSGAIGSCVSLHSRSNSVSDTEVGIGGTSQWKFCGINPGNTVGIFFEIVNQHNAPIPQGGRGCIQFITQYQHSSGQRKIRVTTIARNWADASSNIHHIAAGFDQEAAAVLMARLACFRAEGDDGADVLRWLDRTLIRLCQKFGEFNKDDPASFRFSENFSLYPQFMFHLRRSQFLQVFNNSPDETSYYRHMLVKEDLTNSLIMIQPIVYAYSFSGPPEPVLLDTSSIQPDRILLMDTFFHIVIFHGETIAQWRKAGYQKSPEHENFRQLLQAPIDDAQEILQTRFPMPRYIDCDQGGSQARFLLSKVNPSITHNNMYNWGQEGAGAPVLTDDVSLQVFMDHLKKLAVSSSS
;
A
#
# COMPACT_ATOMS: atom_id res chain seq x y z
N MET A 1 -42.99 32.29 18.45
CA MET A 1 -43.62 32.01 17.14
C MET A 1 -42.58 31.85 16.02
N CYS A 2 -41.63 32.78 15.83
CA CYS A 2 -40.56 32.66 14.80
C CYS A 2 -39.67 31.41 14.92
N GLN A 3 -39.38 30.93 16.12
CA GLN A 3 -38.53 29.75 16.34
C GLN A 3 -39.22 28.42 15.98
N PHE A 4 -40.54 28.35 16.16
CA PHE A 4 -41.38 27.22 15.74
C PHE A 4 -41.57 27.21 14.22
N ILE A 5 -41.72 28.38 13.59
CA ILE A 5 -41.84 28.52 12.13
C ILE A 5 -40.51 28.14 11.44
N LEU A 6 -39.36 28.52 12.00
CA LEU A 6 -38.04 28.07 11.50
C LEU A 6 -37.88 26.55 11.61
N HIS A 7 -38.25 25.94 12.74
CA HIS A 7 -38.15 24.49 12.93
C HIS A 7 -39.08 23.72 11.99
N TYR A 8 -40.29 24.22 11.75
CA TYR A 8 -41.28 23.59 10.88
C TYR A 8 -40.94 23.77 9.39
N LEU A 9 -40.44 24.94 8.97
CA LEU A 9 -39.93 25.16 7.61
C LEU A 9 -38.68 24.34 7.33
N CYS A 10 -37.82 24.14 8.34
CA CYS A 10 -36.66 23.26 8.23
C CYS A 10 -37.10 21.79 8.10
N TYR A 11 -38.07 21.32 8.89
CA TYR A 11 -38.59 19.95 8.80
C TYR A 11 -39.32 19.66 7.48
N VAL A 12 -40.20 20.56 7.03
CA VAL A 12 -40.95 20.42 5.76
C VAL A 12 -40.03 20.59 4.55
N GLY A 13 -39.05 21.50 4.64
CA GLY A 13 -38.00 21.67 3.65
C GLY A 13 -37.13 20.42 3.53
N VAL A 14 -36.66 19.87 4.65
CA VAL A 14 -35.87 18.63 4.72
C VAL A 14 -36.68 17.45 4.20
N LEU A 15 -37.96 17.27 4.57
CA LEU A 15 -38.79 16.16 4.05
C LEU A 15 -39.02 16.26 2.53
N ARG A 16 -39.31 17.47 2.02
CA ARG A 16 -39.53 17.72 0.59
C ARG A 16 -38.25 17.58 -0.22
N TRP A 17 -37.10 17.95 0.35
CA TRP A 17 -35.76 17.71 -0.21
C TRP A 17 -35.37 16.23 -0.17
N PHE A 18 -35.65 15.52 0.93
CA PHE A 18 -35.42 14.08 1.04
C PHE A 18 -36.20 13.32 -0.02
N LEU A 19 -37.47 13.68 -0.26
CA LEU A 19 -38.33 13.15 -1.33
C LEU A 19 -37.86 13.53 -2.75
N LEU A 20 -37.14 14.65 -2.92
CA LEU A 20 -36.59 15.08 -4.21
C LEU A 20 -35.27 14.37 -4.51
N CYS A 21 -34.40 14.23 -3.52
CA CYS A 21 -33.10 13.61 -3.68
C CYS A 21 -33.16 12.07 -3.63
N SER A 22 -34.17 11.48 -3.00
CA SER A 22 -34.46 10.04 -3.12
C SER A 22 -34.73 9.61 -4.56
N ARG A 23 -35.04 10.54 -5.47
CA ARG A 23 -35.19 10.23 -6.91
C ARG A 23 -33.89 9.78 -7.57
N PHE A 24 -32.73 10.24 -7.08
CA PHE A 24 -31.43 9.90 -7.66
C PHE A 24 -30.85 8.59 -7.11
N LEU A 25 -31.39 8.08 -5.99
CA LEU A 25 -30.93 6.86 -5.32
C LEU A 25 -32.12 5.92 -5.15
N GLN A 26 -32.22 4.94 -6.05
CA GLN A 26 -33.32 3.97 -6.10
C GLN A 26 -32.86 2.56 -5.73
N PRO A 27 -33.74 1.72 -5.16
CA PRO A 27 -33.44 0.31 -4.95
C PRO A 27 -33.17 -0.38 -6.30
N VAL A 28 -32.07 -1.13 -6.40
CA VAL A 28 -31.68 -1.85 -7.63
C VAL A 28 -32.81 -2.71 -8.17
N SER A 29 -33.54 -3.42 -7.30
CA SER A 29 -34.67 -4.27 -7.69
C SER A 29 -35.81 -3.54 -8.41
N LYS A 30 -35.88 -2.20 -8.33
CA LYS A 30 -36.89 -1.38 -9.01
C LYS A 30 -36.40 -0.77 -10.33
N CYS A 31 -35.09 -0.61 -10.53
CA CYS A 31 -34.52 0.11 -11.66
C CYS A 31 -33.43 -0.66 -12.41
N ASP A 32 -33.23 -1.94 -12.12
CA ASP A 32 -32.16 -2.79 -12.69
C ASP A 32 -32.12 -2.76 -14.22
N MET A 33 -33.25 -3.05 -14.87
CA MET A 33 -33.36 -3.03 -16.33
C MET A 33 -33.05 -1.64 -16.88
N SER A 34 -33.73 -0.60 -16.39
CA SER A 34 -33.53 0.77 -16.87
C SER A 34 -32.10 1.29 -16.64
N LEU A 35 -31.44 0.86 -15.57
CA LEU A 35 -30.06 1.21 -15.30
C LEU A 35 -29.12 0.50 -16.27
N THR A 36 -29.36 -0.79 -16.55
CA THR A 36 -28.58 -1.58 -17.52
C THR A 36 -28.70 -0.97 -18.92
N ASP A 37 -29.92 -0.69 -19.37
CA ASP A 37 -30.17 -0.06 -20.68
C ASP A 37 -29.43 1.30 -20.78
N LEU A 38 -29.51 2.14 -19.74
CA LEU A 38 -28.82 3.43 -19.73
C LEU A 38 -27.30 3.27 -19.80
N LEU A 39 -26.73 2.30 -19.06
CA LEU A 39 -25.30 2.02 -19.09
C LEU A 39 -24.83 1.48 -20.45
N GLU A 40 -25.66 0.71 -21.15
CA GLU A 40 -25.40 0.22 -22.52
C GLU A 40 -25.47 1.35 -23.56
N GLU A 41 -26.36 2.31 -23.36
CA GLU A 41 -26.54 3.46 -24.26
C GLU A 41 -25.49 4.57 -24.06
N LEU A 42 -24.75 4.58 -22.93
CA LEU A 42 -23.75 5.60 -22.62
C LEU A 42 -22.74 5.78 -23.77
N GLN A 43 -22.74 6.98 -24.35
CA GLN A 43 -21.80 7.39 -25.39
C GLN A 43 -20.62 8.16 -24.82
N ARG A 44 -19.60 8.35 -25.65
CA ARG A 44 -18.52 9.30 -25.36
C ARG A 44 -19.07 10.70 -25.25
N ASP A 45 -18.35 11.54 -24.52
CA ASP A 45 -18.63 12.97 -24.47
C ASP A 45 -18.72 13.56 -25.89
N PRO A 46 -19.87 14.18 -26.29
CA PRO A 46 -20.07 14.66 -27.65
C PRO A 46 -19.21 15.87 -28.03
N TRP A 47 -18.58 16.55 -27.07
CA TRP A 47 -17.75 17.73 -27.36
C TRP A 47 -16.49 17.34 -28.14
N PRO A 48 -16.26 17.93 -29.33
CA PRO A 48 -15.08 17.63 -30.12
C PRO A 48 -13.81 18.15 -29.43
N VAL A 49 -12.73 17.36 -29.51
CA VAL A 49 -11.42 17.73 -28.97
C VAL A 49 -10.56 18.27 -30.10
N ALA A 50 -10.20 19.55 -30.01
CA ALA A 50 -9.34 20.18 -31.02
C ALA A 50 -7.94 19.55 -31.05
N GLN A 51 -7.27 19.64 -32.20
CA GLN A 51 -5.91 19.13 -32.36
C GLN A 51 -4.95 19.78 -31.34
N GLY A 52 -4.07 18.98 -30.74
CA GLY A 52 -3.14 19.47 -29.73
C GLY A 52 -3.76 19.72 -28.34
N LYS A 53 -5.03 19.32 -28.13
CA LYS A 53 -5.72 19.46 -26.84
C LYS A 53 -6.14 18.11 -26.24
N ARG A 54 -6.29 18.10 -24.92
CA ARG A 54 -6.91 17.05 -24.12
C ARG A 54 -8.43 17.29 -24.05
N PRO A 55 -9.23 16.25 -23.82
CA PRO A 55 -10.64 16.43 -23.47
C PRO A 55 -10.82 17.31 -22.24
N LEU A 56 -11.88 18.10 -22.21
CA LEU A 56 -12.26 18.90 -21.05
C LEU A 56 -12.95 18.01 -20.02
N ARG A 57 -12.32 17.81 -18.87
CA ARG A 57 -12.78 16.90 -17.82
C ARG A 57 -12.87 17.61 -16.50
N SER A 58 -14.08 17.60 -15.93
CA SER A 58 -14.41 18.27 -14.67
C SER A 58 -14.56 17.26 -13.52
N THR A 59 -13.56 16.39 -13.34
CA THR A 59 -13.56 15.30 -12.33
C THR A 59 -13.85 15.82 -10.92
N GLY A 60 -13.20 16.93 -10.51
CA GLY A 60 -13.38 17.49 -9.17
C GLY A 60 -14.80 18.03 -8.95
N VAL A 61 -15.45 18.56 -9.99
CA VAL A 61 -16.85 19.00 -9.91
C VAL A 61 -17.78 17.81 -9.79
N ALA A 62 -17.60 16.78 -10.63
CA ALA A 62 -18.40 15.56 -10.58
C ALA A 62 -18.33 14.89 -9.20
N LEU A 63 -17.12 14.80 -8.63
CA LEU A 63 -16.92 14.25 -7.29
C LEU A 63 -17.56 15.14 -6.21
N SER A 64 -17.45 16.46 -6.33
CA SER A 64 -18.10 17.41 -5.40
C SER A 64 -19.62 17.26 -5.37
N ILE A 65 -20.24 17.06 -6.54
CA ILE A 65 -21.68 16.81 -6.66
C ILE A 65 -22.04 15.47 -6.03
N ALA A 66 -21.28 14.41 -6.29
CA ALA A 66 -21.53 13.08 -5.70
C ALA A 66 -21.44 13.11 -4.17
N VAL A 67 -20.40 13.73 -3.62
CA VAL A 67 -20.22 13.91 -2.17
C VAL A 67 -21.37 14.76 -1.59
N GLY A 68 -21.71 15.88 -2.22
CA GLY A 68 -22.81 16.75 -1.76
C GLY A 68 -24.18 16.08 -1.82
N LEU A 69 -24.44 15.27 -2.84
CA LEU A 69 -25.69 14.52 -2.96
C LEU A 69 -25.85 13.52 -1.81
N LEU A 70 -24.81 12.72 -1.53
CA LEU A 70 -24.85 11.75 -0.43
C LEU A 70 -24.88 12.43 0.94
N GLU A 71 -24.13 13.51 1.11
CA GLU A 71 -24.11 14.32 2.34
C GLU A 71 -25.51 14.86 2.69
N CYS A 72 -26.27 15.32 1.70
CA CYS A 72 -27.62 15.83 1.91
C CYS A 72 -28.70 14.74 2.04
N THR A 73 -28.44 13.51 1.57
CA THR A 73 -29.45 12.43 1.51
C THR A 73 -29.28 11.35 2.53
N TYR A 74 -28.06 10.82 2.68
CA TYR A 74 -27.76 9.69 3.55
C TYR A 74 -26.50 9.97 4.38
N PRO A 75 -26.47 11.05 5.18
CA PRO A 75 -25.35 11.30 6.07
C PRO A 75 -25.24 10.16 7.10
N THR A 76 -24.01 9.86 7.51
CA THR A 76 -23.68 8.85 8.55
C THR A 76 -24.22 7.43 8.25
N THR A 77 -24.41 7.12 6.97
CA THR A 77 -24.85 5.81 6.49
C THR A 77 -23.81 5.26 5.52
N GLY A 78 -23.57 3.94 5.54
CA GLY A 78 -22.66 3.31 4.61
C GLY A 78 -23.04 3.57 3.15
N ALA A 79 -22.20 4.31 2.44
CA ALA A 79 -22.35 4.60 1.02
C ALA A 79 -20.97 4.59 0.33
N ARG A 80 -20.94 4.33 -0.98
CA ARG A 80 -19.71 4.21 -1.76
C ARG A 80 -19.84 4.95 -3.10
N ILE A 81 -18.98 5.94 -3.29
CA ILE A 81 -18.78 6.66 -4.55
C ILE A 81 -17.69 5.94 -5.32
N MET A 82 -18.00 5.42 -6.50
CA MET A 82 -17.03 4.76 -7.39
C MET A 82 -16.69 5.69 -8.54
N LEU A 83 -15.48 6.28 -8.51
CA LEU A 83 -15.02 7.21 -9.53
C LEU A 83 -14.19 6.49 -10.60
N PHE A 84 -14.68 6.46 -11.84
CA PHE A 84 -13.95 5.89 -12.99
C PHE A 84 -13.34 7.02 -13.82
N VAL A 85 -12.01 7.05 -13.93
CA VAL A 85 -11.27 8.10 -14.66
C VAL A 85 -10.36 7.51 -15.73
N GLY A 86 -10.53 7.96 -16.97
CA GLY A 86 -9.66 7.60 -18.11
C GLY A 86 -8.70 8.71 -18.55
N GLY A 87 -8.06 9.42 -17.60
CA GLY A 87 -7.29 10.66 -17.86
C GLY A 87 -7.46 11.75 -16.79
N PRO A 88 -6.67 12.84 -16.84
CA PRO A 88 -6.62 13.85 -15.79
C PRO A 88 -7.81 14.82 -15.81
N CYS A 89 -8.08 15.46 -14.67
CA CYS A 89 -8.98 16.60 -14.58
C CYS A 89 -8.34 17.82 -15.26
N THR A 90 -8.99 18.40 -16.27
CA THR A 90 -8.45 19.50 -17.08
C THR A 90 -9.21 20.81 -16.94
N GLN A 91 -10.38 20.80 -16.30
CA GLN A 91 -11.21 21.98 -16.12
C GLN A 91 -11.86 22.01 -14.73
N GLY A 92 -12.03 23.23 -14.21
CA GLY A 92 -12.75 23.47 -12.96
C GLY A 92 -11.93 23.21 -11.69
N PRO A 93 -12.58 23.25 -10.52
CA PRO A 93 -11.96 22.87 -9.26
C PRO A 93 -11.39 21.45 -9.32
N GLY A 94 -10.15 21.28 -8.83
CA GLY A 94 -9.45 20.00 -8.90
C GLY A 94 -8.78 19.69 -10.24
N ALA A 95 -8.65 20.68 -11.15
CA ALA A 95 -7.84 20.54 -12.36
C ALA A 95 -6.37 20.26 -12.01
N VAL A 96 -5.79 19.29 -12.70
CA VAL A 96 -4.45 18.73 -12.48
C VAL A 96 -3.46 19.16 -13.56
N VAL A 97 -3.96 19.39 -14.77
CA VAL A 97 -3.20 19.87 -15.93
C VAL A 97 -4.11 20.71 -16.83
N GLY A 98 -3.54 21.55 -17.69
CA GLY A 98 -4.31 22.28 -18.71
C GLY A 98 -4.79 21.37 -19.86
N ASP A 99 -5.66 21.91 -20.70
CA ASP A 99 -6.14 21.23 -21.91
C ASP A 99 -5.07 21.14 -22.99
N GLU A 100 -4.12 22.08 -23.09
CA GLU A 100 -3.09 22.05 -24.12
C GLU A 100 -2.06 20.92 -23.91
N LEU A 101 -1.88 20.03 -24.90
CA LEU A 101 -0.94 18.90 -24.83
C LEU A 101 0.53 19.34 -24.68
N LYS A 102 0.87 20.54 -25.15
CA LYS A 102 2.21 21.13 -24.97
C LYS A 102 2.57 21.32 -23.49
N SER A 103 1.58 21.49 -22.62
CA SER A 103 1.77 21.47 -21.17
C SER A 103 1.77 20.02 -20.71
N THR A 104 2.93 19.54 -20.27
CA THR A 104 3.08 18.20 -19.70
C THR A 104 2.41 18.12 -18.33
N ILE A 105 1.95 16.92 -17.98
CA ILE A 105 1.55 16.64 -16.60
C ILE A 105 2.80 16.61 -15.72
N ARG A 106 2.66 17.01 -14.45
CA ARG A 106 3.77 17.12 -13.51
C ARG A 106 4.52 15.79 -13.34
N SER A 107 5.83 15.87 -13.14
CA SER A 107 6.70 14.79 -12.68
C SER A 107 7.14 15.00 -11.22
N HIS A 108 7.81 14.02 -10.60
CA HIS A 108 8.45 14.23 -9.28
C HIS A 108 9.48 15.37 -9.32
N HIS A 109 10.19 15.51 -10.45
CA HIS A 109 11.16 16.58 -10.64
C HIS A 109 10.49 17.97 -10.66
N ASP A 110 9.31 18.09 -11.28
CA ASP A 110 8.55 19.34 -11.26
C ASP A 110 8.03 19.67 -9.86
N ILE A 111 7.68 18.65 -9.07
CA ILE A 111 7.22 18.83 -7.69
C ILE A 111 8.38 19.31 -6.80
N GLU A 112 9.54 18.66 -6.91
CA GLU A 112 10.76 19.01 -6.15
C GLU A 112 11.22 20.45 -6.42
N LYS A 113 11.15 20.88 -7.69
CA LYS A 113 11.49 22.25 -8.11
C LYS A 113 10.38 23.28 -7.89
N ASP A 114 9.28 22.90 -7.25
CA ASP A 114 8.06 23.71 -7.07
C ASP A 114 7.48 24.29 -8.37
N ASN A 115 7.64 23.56 -9.47
CA ASN A 115 7.15 23.89 -10.82
C ASN A 115 5.78 23.25 -11.14
N ALA A 116 5.14 22.60 -10.16
CA ALA A 116 3.84 21.94 -10.33
C ALA A 116 2.65 22.89 -10.12
N LYS A 117 2.38 23.75 -11.11
CA LYS A 117 1.38 24.85 -11.07
C LYS A 117 0.01 24.50 -10.46
N TYR A 118 -0.55 23.33 -10.80
CA TYR A 118 -1.92 22.95 -10.43
C TYR A 118 -2.01 22.21 -9.09
N MET A 119 -0.92 21.56 -8.66
CA MET A 119 -0.94 20.51 -7.63
C MET A 119 -1.46 21.01 -6.28
N LYS A 120 -0.90 22.11 -5.73
CA LYS A 120 -1.29 22.63 -4.41
C LYS A 120 -2.78 22.97 -4.33
N LYS A 121 -3.34 23.57 -5.40
CA LYS A 121 -4.77 23.92 -5.47
C LYS A 121 -5.63 22.67 -5.60
N ALA A 122 -5.23 21.70 -6.43
CA ALA A 122 -5.96 20.45 -6.61
C ALA A 122 -5.97 19.59 -5.33
N ASN A 123 -4.82 19.45 -4.66
CA ASN A 123 -4.69 18.76 -3.36
C ASN A 123 -5.74 19.29 -2.36
N LYS A 124 -5.79 20.60 -2.16
CA LYS A 124 -6.73 21.23 -1.22
C LYS A 124 -8.19 20.94 -1.57
N ILE A 125 -8.54 20.89 -2.86
CA ILE A 125 -9.91 20.57 -3.27
C ILE A 125 -10.25 19.12 -2.93
N TYR A 126 -9.41 18.17 -3.32
CA TYR A 126 -9.68 16.75 -3.08
C TYR A 126 -9.57 16.35 -1.60
N GLU A 127 -8.67 16.98 -0.84
CA GLU A 127 -8.59 16.82 0.61
C GLU A 127 -9.87 17.30 1.31
N ASN A 128 -10.41 18.46 0.92
CA ASN A 128 -11.69 18.95 1.46
C ASN A 128 -12.87 18.02 1.11
N LEU A 129 -12.90 17.48 -0.12
CA LEU A 129 -13.91 16.50 -0.52
C LEU A 129 -13.79 15.20 0.27
N ALA A 130 -12.56 14.72 0.47
CA ALA A 130 -12.26 13.55 1.27
C ALA A 130 -12.71 13.73 2.74
N ALA A 131 -12.43 14.88 3.34
CA ALA A 131 -12.84 15.20 4.71
C ALA A 131 -14.36 15.23 4.86
N ARG A 132 -15.08 15.83 3.91
CA ARG A 132 -16.56 15.84 3.88
C ARG A 132 -17.14 14.44 3.76
N ALA A 133 -16.62 13.62 2.84
CA ALA A 133 -17.06 12.23 2.70
C ALA A 133 -16.77 11.40 3.96
N ALA A 134 -15.59 11.59 4.55
CA ALA A 134 -15.18 10.87 5.76
C ALA A 134 -16.04 11.23 6.97
N ALA A 135 -16.34 12.53 7.17
CA ALA A 135 -17.25 13.00 8.19
C ALA A 135 -18.63 12.33 8.07
N ASN A 136 -19.13 12.19 6.84
CA ASN A 136 -20.42 11.56 6.56
C ASN A 136 -20.39 10.02 6.48
N GLY A 137 -19.22 9.38 6.59
CA GLY A 137 -19.12 7.91 6.55
C GLY A 137 -19.21 7.31 5.14
N HIS A 138 -18.93 8.11 4.11
CA HIS A 138 -18.98 7.69 2.71
C HIS A 138 -17.59 7.30 2.20
N ILE A 139 -17.53 6.25 1.38
CA ILE A 139 -16.32 5.73 0.75
C ILE A 139 -16.13 6.41 -0.61
N ILE A 140 -14.90 6.75 -0.97
CA ILE A 140 -14.55 7.16 -2.34
C ILE A 140 -13.51 6.20 -2.90
N ASP A 141 -13.92 5.37 -3.85
CA ASP A 141 -13.04 4.54 -4.66
C ASP A 141 -12.61 5.28 -5.93
N ILE A 142 -11.37 5.07 -6.38
CA ILE A 142 -10.85 5.62 -7.63
C ILE A 142 -10.32 4.49 -8.51
N TYR A 143 -10.97 4.32 -9.65
CA TYR A 143 -10.60 3.40 -10.72
C TYR A 143 -10.00 4.21 -11.87
N SER A 144 -8.67 4.22 -11.94
CA SER A 144 -7.90 5.00 -12.90
C SER A 144 -7.36 4.10 -14.00
N CYS A 145 -7.84 4.28 -15.23
CA CYS A 145 -7.35 3.53 -16.39
C CYS A 145 -6.99 4.45 -17.56
N ALA A 146 -5.71 4.74 -17.71
CA ALA A 146 -5.18 5.58 -18.79
C ALA A 146 -3.70 5.25 -19.05
N LEU A 147 -3.22 5.56 -20.26
CA LEU A 147 -1.81 5.39 -20.63
C LEU A 147 -0.88 6.45 -20.02
N ASP A 148 -1.45 7.53 -19.49
CA ASP A 148 -0.74 8.64 -18.84
C ASP A 148 -1.41 8.89 -17.47
N GLN A 149 -0.78 9.71 -16.63
CA GLN A 149 -1.27 10.04 -15.29
C GLN A 149 -2.69 10.64 -15.30
N THR A 150 -3.46 10.34 -14.26
CA THR A 150 -4.86 10.80 -14.12
C THR A 150 -5.05 11.80 -12.97
N GLY A 151 -4.01 12.06 -12.18
CA GLY A 151 -4.06 12.91 -10.99
C GLY A 151 -4.37 12.14 -9.72
N LEU A 152 -4.00 10.86 -9.64
CA LEU A 152 -4.11 10.08 -8.41
C LEU A 152 -3.32 10.70 -7.26
N HIS A 153 -2.20 11.35 -7.53
CA HIS A 153 -1.45 12.06 -6.49
C HIS A 153 -2.29 13.11 -5.78
N GLU A 154 -3.07 13.90 -6.52
CA GLU A 154 -3.92 14.92 -5.90
C GLU A 154 -5.19 14.34 -5.31
N MET A 155 -5.70 13.26 -5.89
CA MET A 155 -6.92 12.60 -5.42
C MET A 155 -6.68 11.60 -4.27
N LYS A 156 -5.41 11.28 -3.92
CA LYS A 156 -5.05 10.23 -2.94
C LYS A 156 -5.75 10.38 -1.58
N TYR A 157 -6.07 11.60 -1.16
CA TYR A 157 -6.77 11.87 0.10
C TYR A 157 -8.15 11.21 0.15
N CYS A 158 -8.87 11.14 -0.98
CA CYS A 158 -10.22 10.59 -1.06
C CYS A 158 -10.27 9.13 -0.57
N PRO A 159 -9.53 8.18 -1.18
CA PRO A 159 -9.47 6.80 -0.71
C PRO A 159 -8.69 6.68 0.61
N ASN A 160 -7.64 7.48 0.86
CA ASN A 160 -6.87 7.42 2.10
C ASN A 160 -7.72 7.77 3.34
N PHE A 161 -8.56 8.80 3.29
CA PHE A 161 -9.40 9.18 4.44
C PHE A 161 -10.62 8.28 4.59
N THR A 162 -11.11 7.71 3.49
CA THR A 162 -12.40 6.99 3.49
C THR A 162 -12.25 5.46 3.48
N GLY A 163 -11.04 4.92 3.33
CA GLY A 163 -10.82 3.47 3.19
C GLY A 163 -11.15 2.91 1.80
N GLY A 164 -11.38 3.79 0.82
CA GLY A 164 -11.68 3.42 -0.55
C GLY A 164 -10.54 2.72 -1.27
N HIS A 165 -10.84 2.15 -2.43
CA HIS A 165 -9.88 1.47 -3.29
C HIS A 165 -9.19 2.47 -4.23
N ILE A 166 -7.90 2.27 -4.48
CA ILE A 166 -7.21 2.83 -5.65
C ILE A 166 -6.89 1.66 -6.58
N VAL A 167 -7.37 1.73 -7.82
CA VAL A 167 -7.00 0.79 -8.88
C VAL A 167 -6.38 1.58 -10.02
N MET A 168 -5.20 1.16 -10.45
CA MET A 168 -4.48 1.74 -11.58
C MET A 168 -4.34 0.69 -12.69
N GLY A 169 -4.53 1.10 -13.94
CA GLY A 169 -4.28 0.26 -15.12
C GLY A 169 -4.19 1.08 -16.40
N ASP A 170 -3.89 0.40 -17.51
CA ASP A 170 -3.73 1.06 -18.81
C ASP A 170 -5.09 1.29 -19.50
N SER A 171 -6.07 0.42 -19.27
CA SER A 171 -7.39 0.46 -19.90
C SER A 171 -8.45 -0.31 -19.11
N PHE A 172 -9.68 0.22 -19.08
CA PHE A 172 -10.85 -0.45 -18.53
C PHE A 172 -11.24 -1.72 -19.31
N ASN A 173 -10.80 -1.87 -20.56
CA ASN A 173 -11.10 -3.07 -21.35
C ASN A 173 -10.20 -4.27 -21.00
N SER A 174 -9.16 -4.07 -20.18
CA SER A 174 -8.25 -5.14 -19.78
C SER A 174 -8.95 -6.19 -18.91
N SER A 175 -8.53 -7.46 -19.05
CA SER A 175 -8.94 -8.54 -18.14
C SER A 175 -8.56 -8.22 -16.69
N LEU A 176 -7.39 -7.61 -16.49
CA LEU A 176 -6.87 -7.14 -15.21
C LEU A 176 -7.88 -6.25 -14.48
N PHE A 177 -8.37 -5.21 -15.15
CA PHE A 177 -9.34 -4.29 -14.57
C PHE A 177 -10.67 -4.99 -14.28
N LYS A 178 -11.21 -5.73 -15.27
CA LYS A 178 -12.51 -6.41 -15.14
C LYS A 178 -12.54 -7.37 -13.95
N GLN A 179 -11.51 -8.20 -13.79
CA GLN A 179 -11.40 -9.13 -12.66
C GLN A 179 -11.20 -8.40 -11.34
N THR A 180 -10.34 -7.38 -11.31
CA THR A 180 -10.14 -6.54 -10.11
C THR A 180 -11.45 -5.91 -9.65
N PHE A 181 -12.21 -5.32 -10.58
CA PHE A 181 -13.48 -4.66 -10.26
C PHE A 181 -14.53 -5.65 -9.76
N GLN A 182 -14.62 -6.85 -10.33
CA GLN A 182 -15.51 -7.90 -9.84
C GLN A 182 -15.20 -8.30 -8.38
N ARG A 183 -13.92 -8.33 -7.99
CA ARG A 183 -13.49 -8.69 -6.63
C ARG A 183 -13.87 -7.67 -5.56
N VAL A 184 -14.15 -6.42 -5.94
CA VAL A 184 -14.70 -5.41 -5.02
C VAL A 184 -16.00 -5.90 -4.38
N PHE A 185 -16.76 -6.72 -5.11
CA PHE A 185 -18.06 -7.27 -4.72
C PHE A 185 -17.98 -8.75 -4.31
N THR A 186 -16.80 -9.26 -3.92
CA THR A 186 -16.68 -10.63 -3.44
C THR A 186 -17.58 -10.86 -2.21
N LYS A 187 -18.29 -11.99 -2.25
CA LYS A 187 -19.19 -12.43 -1.19
C LYS A 187 -18.53 -13.44 -0.25
N ASP A 188 -19.05 -13.52 0.95
CA ASP A 188 -18.71 -14.56 1.92
C ASP A 188 -19.50 -15.85 1.65
N PRO A 189 -19.25 -16.95 2.38
CA PRO A 189 -20.00 -18.20 2.23
C PRO A 189 -21.52 -18.08 2.49
N LYS A 190 -21.99 -16.98 3.09
CA LYS A 190 -23.42 -16.70 3.32
C LYS A 190 -24.04 -15.89 2.18
N GLY A 191 -23.26 -15.51 1.17
CA GLY A 191 -23.72 -14.70 0.04
C GLY A 191 -23.77 -13.19 0.33
N GLU A 192 -23.23 -12.75 1.47
CA GLU A 192 -23.16 -11.34 1.87
C GLU A 192 -21.84 -10.72 1.39
N PHE A 193 -21.80 -9.44 1.02
CA PHE A 193 -20.54 -8.82 0.59
C PHE A 193 -19.52 -8.77 1.73
N LYS A 194 -18.24 -9.01 1.42
CA LYS A 194 -17.16 -8.96 2.43
C LYS A 194 -16.86 -7.54 2.95
N MET A 195 -17.33 -6.50 2.26
CA MET A 195 -17.17 -5.12 2.69
C MET A 195 -18.07 -4.77 3.88
N ALA A 196 -17.58 -3.85 4.70
CA ALA A 196 -18.29 -3.24 5.80
C ALA A 196 -18.08 -1.72 5.77
N PHE A 197 -18.98 -1.00 6.43
CA PHE A 197 -19.10 0.45 6.34
C PHE A 197 -19.14 1.09 7.71
N GLU A 198 -18.88 2.40 7.75
CA GLU A 198 -19.08 3.25 8.93
C GLU A 198 -18.50 2.61 10.20
N ALA A 199 -17.21 2.24 10.13
CA ALA A 199 -16.53 1.61 11.23
C ALA A 199 -15.89 2.64 12.15
N SER A 200 -16.03 2.46 13.46
CA SER A 200 -15.33 3.21 14.50
C SER A 200 -14.45 2.25 15.30
N LEU A 201 -13.16 2.52 15.37
CA LEU A 201 -12.21 1.82 16.21
C LEU A 201 -11.94 2.66 17.45
N GLU A 202 -12.19 2.11 18.63
CA GLU A 202 -11.75 2.63 19.92
C GLU A 202 -10.64 1.74 20.49
N VAL A 203 -9.57 2.36 20.98
CA VAL A 203 -8.44 1.67 21.62
C VAL A 203 -8.35 2.08 23.08
N LYS A 204 -8.47 1.08 23.97
CA LYS A 204 -8.30 1.25 25.41
C LYS A 204 -7.02 0.57 25.87
N THR A 205 -6.33 1.19 26.80
CA THR A 205 -5.04 0.73 27.31
C THR A 205 -5.00 0.74 28.83
N SER A 206 -4.14 -0.09 29.43
CA SER A 206 -3.72 0.10 30.83
C SER A 206 -3.10 1.48 31.04
N ARG A 207 -3.07 1.98 32.28
CA ARG A 207 -2.67 3.35 32.62
C ARG A 207 -1.23 3.69 32.22
N GLU A 208 -0.37 2.68 32.21
CA GLU A 208 1.06 2.76 31.93
C GLU A 208 1.37 2.81 30.43
N LEU A 209 0.37 2.61 29.58
CA LEU A 209 0.49 2.60 28.12
C LEU A 209 -0.47 3.62 27.51
N LYS A 210 0.05 4.46 26.62
CA LYS A 210 -0.73 5.43 25.86
C LYS A 210 -0.65 5.16 24.37
N VAL A 211 -1.60 5.69 23.62
CA VAL A 211 -1.70 5.58 22.17
C VAL A 211 -1.18 6.87 21.56
N SER A 212 -0.09 6.77 20.81
CA SER A 212 0.55 7.88 20.09
C SER A 212 -0.15 8.21 18.78
N GLY A 213 -0.73 7.21 18.14
CA GLY A 213 -1.57 7.42 16.96
C GLY A 213 -1.64 6.21 16.06
N ALA A 214 -2.18 6.41 14.86
CA ALA A 214 -2.35 5.37 13.87
C ALA A 214 -1.87 5.80 12.47
N ILE A 215 -1.35 4.84 11.71
CA ILE A 215 -1.06 4.98 10.27
C ILE A 215 -1.88 3.93 9.52
N GLY A 216 -2.85 4.40 8.75
CA GLY A 216 -3.85 3.59 8.05
C GLY A 216 -4.83 4.47 7.29
N SER A 217 -5.68 3.86 6.45
CA SER A 217 -6.75 4.57 5.77
C SER A 217 -7.92 4.92 6.71
N CYS A 218 -7.76 5.94 7.53
CA CYS A 218 -8.72 6.36 8.54
C CYS A 218 -8.68 7.87 8.81
N VAL A 219 -9.64 8.37 9.58
CA VAL A 219 -9.64 9.75 10.10
C VAL A 219 -9.81 9.76 11.61
N SER A 220 -9.23 10.76 12.27
CA SER A 220 -9.37 10.97 13.71
C SER A 220 -10.82 11.33 14.08
N LEU A 221 -11.33 10.73 15.15
CA LEU A 221 -12.58 11.19 15.80
C LEU A 221 -12.32 12.26 16.86
N HIS A 222 -11.05 12.71 17.02
CA HIS A 222 -10.63 13.72 17.99
C HIS A 222 -11.07 13.41 19.43
N SER A 223 -11.15 12.12 19.77
CA SER A 223 -11.57 11.66 21.09
C SER A 223 -10.38 11.68 22.05
N ARG A 224 -10.35 12.71 22.90
CA ARG A 224 -9.39 12.79 24.01
C ARG A 224 -9.82 11.84 25.13
N SER A 225 -8.89 11.00 25.56
CA SER A 225 -9.10 10.06 26.66
C SER A 225 -7.83 9.89 27.47
N ASN A 226 -7.95 9.22 28.62
CA ASN A 226 -6.79 8.86 29.43
C ASN A 226 -5.84 7.89 28.73
N SER A 227 -6.22 7.30 27.59
CA SER A 227 -5.36 6.43 26.79
C SER A 227 -4.54 7.20 25.75
N VAL A 228 -4.75 8.51 25.55
CA VAL A 228 -4.01 9.30 24.53
C VAL A 228 -2.64 9.73 25.07
N SER A 229 -1.62 9.64 24.22
CA SER A 229 -0.24 10.10 24.45
C SER A 229 -0.10 11.56 24.03
N ASP A 230 0.82 12.29 24.67
CA ASP A 230 1.20 13.65 24.26
C ASP A 230 2.15 13.64 23.06
N THR A 231 2.79 12.49 22.77
CA THR A 231 3.67 12.27 21.62
C THR A 231 2.88 11.70 20.45
N GLU A 232 2.64 12.50 19.40
CA GLU A 232 1.86 12.08 18.24
C GLU A 232 2.68 11.33 17.18
N VAL A 233 2.11 10.24 16.65
CA VAL A 233 2.65 9.49 15.50
C VAL A 233 1.53 9.23 14.49
N GLY A 234 1.72 9.67 13.25
CA GLY A 234 0.68 9.51 12.22
C GLY A 234 -0.56 10.35 12.54
N ILE A 235 -1.73 9.73 12.48
CA ILE A 235 -3.01 10.31 12.88
C ILE A 235 -3.14 10.17 14.41
N GLY A 236 -2.51 11.10 15.13
CA GLY A 236 -2.43 11.14 16.60
C GLY A 236 -3.53 11.95 17.28
N GLY A 237 -3.29 12.29 18.55
CA GLY A 237 -4.17 13.15 19.36
C GLY A 237 -5.54 12.55 19.69
N THR A 238 -5.72 11.24 19.48
CA THR A 238 -6.99 10.53 19.67
C THR A 238 -6.73 9.07 20.09
N SER A 239 -7.74 8.45 20.68
CA SER A 239 -7.81 6.99 20.90
C SER A 239 -8.94 6.35 20.08
N GLN A 240 -9.57 7.13 19.20
CA GLN A 240 -10.65 6.69 18.34
C GLN A 240 -10.47 7.19 16.90
N TRP A 241 -10.68 6.28 15.95
CA TRP A 241 -10.61 6.54 14.52
C TRP A 241 -11.85 6.03 13.80
N LYS A 242 -12.23 6.73 12.73
CA LYS A 242 -13.29 6.32 11.81
C LYS A 242 -12.70 5.76 10.52
N PHE A 243 -13.29 4.67 10.05
CA PHE A 243 -13.00 4.03 8.79
C PHE A 243 -14.32 3.94 8.01
N CYS A 244 -14.46 4.68 6.91
CA CYS A 244 -15.74 4.72 6.19
C CYS A 244 -16.01 3.40 5.46
N GLY A 245 -14.94 2.75 4.97
CA GLY A 245 -14.96 1.43 4.39
C GLY A 245 -13.89 0.53 4.99
N ILE A 246 -14.27 -0.68 5.33
CA ILE A 246 -13.36 -1.75 5.75
C ILE A 246 -13.69 -3.06 5.03
N ASN A 247 -12.68 -3.89 4.86
CA ASN A 247 -12.75 -5.25 4.36
C ASN A 247 -11.86 -6.14 5.27
N PRO A 248 -11.93 -7.47 5.14
CA PRO A 248 -11.13 -8.36 5.99
C PRO A 248 -9.61 -8.22 5.85
N GLY A 249 -9.10 -7.64 4.76
CA GLY A 249 -7.67 -7.41 4.53
C GLY A 249 -7.15 -6.07 5.04
N ASN A 250 -8.04 -5.14 5.42
CA ASN A 250 -7.65 -3.82 5.91
C ASN A 250 -6.86 -3.92 7.21
N THR A 251 -5.65 -3.37 7.21
CA THR A 251 -4.75 -3.38 8.36
C THR A 251 -4.26 -1.97 8.72
N VAL A 252 -4.35 -1.59 9.99
CA VAL A 252 -3.87 -0.30 10.52
C VAL A 252 -2.68 -0.50 11.46
N GLY A 253 -1.66 0.35 11.36
CA GLY A 253 -0.53 0.37 12.28
C GLY A 253 -0.85 1.30 13.45
N ILE A 254 -0.84 0.80 14.68
CA ILE A 254 -1.15 1.58 15.88
C ILE A 254 0.11 1.66 16.75
N PHE A 255 0.50 2.89 17.09
CA PHE A 255 1.72 3.18 17.81
C PHE A 255 1.39 3.52 19.27
N PHE A 256 2.19 2.97 20.18
CA PHE A 256 2.01 3.12 21.61
C PHE A 256 3.26 3.70 22.26
N GLU A 257 3.06 4.39 23.38
CA GLU A 257 4.10 4.96 24.22
C GLU A 257 3.94 4.41 25.64
N ILE A 258 5.05 3.98 26.23
CA ILE A 258 5.10 3.57 27.63
C ILE A 258 5.34 4.84 28.46
N VAL A 259 4.37 5.20 29.32
CA VAL A 259 4.40 6.44 30.11
C VAL A 259 4.66 6.21 31.60
N ASN A 260 5.08 5.00 31.98
CA ASN A 260 5.31 4.72 33.39
C ASN A 260 6.45 5.60 33.93
N GLN A 261 6.20 6.27 35.06
CA GLN A 261 7.23 7.05 35.73
C GLN A 261 8.27 6.07 36.28
N HIS A 262 9.56 6.33 36.02
CA HIS A 262 10.68 5.47 36.47
C HIS A 262 10.67 5.21 37.99
N ASN A 263 9.94 6.02 38.77
CA ASN A 263 9.80 5.90 40.22
C ASN A 263 8.62 5.03 40.69
N ALA A 264 7.77 4.53 39.79
CA ALA A 264 6.65 3.64 40.12
C ALA A 264 6.92 2.23 39.55
N PRO A 265 7.44 1.29 40.37
CA PRO A 265 7.69 -0.06 39.91
C PRO A 265 6.37 -0.72 39.52
N ILE A 266 6.34 -1.30 38.33
CA ILE A 266 5.21 -2.09 37.86
C ILE A 266 5.07 -3.29 38.79
N PRO A 267 3.88 -3.57 39.36
CA PRO A 267 3.68 -4.71 40.24
C PRO A 267 4.17 -6.02 39.61
N GLN A 268 4.88 -6.85 40.37
CA GLN A 268 5.30 -8.18 39.88
C GLN A 268 4.08 -8.97 39.39
N GLY A 269 4.17 -9.48 38.16
CA GLY A 269 3.06 -10.17 37.48
C GLY A 269 2.06 -9.26 36.77
N GLY A 270 2.24 -7.93 36.82
CA GLY A 270 1.44 -6.97 36.06
C GLY A 270 1.55 -7.18 34.55
N ARG A 271 0.46 -6.95 33.83
CA ARG A 271 0.41 -7.01 32.36
C ARG A 271 -0.13 -5.71 31.79
N GLY A 272 0.45 -5.26 30.69
CA GLY A 272 -0.10 -4.19 29.87
C GLY A 272 -1.23 -4.79 29.02
N CYS A 273 -2.43 -4.25 29.16
CA CYS A 273 -3.60 -4.69 28.40
C CYS A 273 -3.93 -3.64 27.34
N ILE A 274 -4.30 -4.12 26.15
CA ILE A 274 -4.80 -3.31 25.05
C ILE A 274 -6.09 -3.95 24.57
N GLN A 275 -7.15 -3.15 24.46
CA GLN A 275 -8.44 -3.58 23.95
C GLN A 275 -8.81 -2.74 22.73
N PHE A 276 -9.07 -3.43 21.62
CA PHE A 276 -9.56 -2.86 20.38
C PHE A 276 -11.06 -3.14 20.29
N ILE A 277 -11.87 -2.09 20.15
CA ILE A 277 -13.32 -2.16 20.01
C ILE A 277 -13.68 -1.56 18.65
N THR A 278 -14.05 -2.41 17.70
CA THR A 278 -14.46 -1.98 16.36
C THR A 278 -15.95 -2.16 16.20
N GLN A 279 -16.69 -1.06 16.13
CA GLN A 279 -18.10 -1.06 15.77
C GLN A 279 -18.22 -0.76 14.28
N TYR A 280 -19.10 -1.46 13.55
CA TYR A 280 -19.24 -1.24 12.11
C TYR A 280 -20.60 -1.71 11.59
N GLN A 281 -21.01 -1.19 10.43
CA GLN A 281 -22.16 -1.65 9.68
C GLN A 281 -21.74 -2.79 8.73
N HIS A 282 -22.27 -3.99 8.95
CA HIS A 282 -22.08 -5.13 8.06
C HIS A 282 -22.87 -4.94 6.76
N SER A 283 -22.42 -5.55 5.66
CA SER A 283 -23.13 -5.52 4.35
C SER A 283 -24.58 -6.01 4.42
N SER A 284 -24.89 -6.88 5.37
CA SER A 284 -26.26 -7.33 5.71
C SER A 284 -27.20 -6.23 6.25
N GLY A 285 -26.65 -5.06 6.62
CA GLY A 285 -27.37 -3.99 7.32
C GLY A 285 -27.26 -4.04 8.86
N GLN A 286 -26.85 -5.18 9.44
CA GLN A 286 -26.65 -5.31 10.88
C GLN A 286 -25.46 -4.47 11.38
N ARG A 287 -25.61 -3.84 12.55
CA ARG A 287 -24.48 -3.26 13.29
C ARG A 287 -23.79 -4.34 14.10
N LYS A 288 -22.48 -4.46 13.98
CA LYS A 288 -21.66 -5.46 14.67
C LYS A 288 -20.59 -4.77 15.51
N ILE A 289 -20.19 -5.42 16.59
CA ILE A 289 -19.07 -5.02 17.44
C ILE A 289 -18.08 -6.17 17.48
N ARG A 290 -16.82 -5.89 17.13
CA ARG A 290 -15.68 -6.79 17.29
C ARG A 290 -14.83 -6.26 18.45
N VAL A 291 -14.55 -7.12 19.41
CA VAL A 291 -13.69 -6.80 20.55
C VAL A 291 -12.50 -7.75 20.55
N THR A 292 -11.29 -7.20 20.51
CA THR A 292 -10.03 -7.95 20.62
C THR A 292 -9.27 -7.42 21.83
N THR A 293 -9.02 -8.26 22.82
CA THR A 293 -8.22 -7.88 24.00
C THR A 293 -6.93 -8.67 24.00
N ILE A 294 -5.81 -7.98 24.07
CA ILE A 294 -4.47 -8.56 24.18
C ILE A 294 -3.81 -8.11 25.48
N ALA A 295 -2.95 -8.95 26.02
CA ALA A 295 -2.12 -8.63 27.17
C ALA A 295 -0.66 -8.97 26.86
N ARG A 296 0.27 -8.15 27.35
CA ARG A 296 1.72 -8.36 27.27
C ARG A 296 2.35 -8.17 28.64
N ASN A 297 3.36 -8.97 28.93
CA ASN A 297 4.11 -8.85 30.19
C ASN A 297 4.98 -7.59 30.13
N TRP A 298 5.10 -6.90 31.26
CA TRP A 298 6.09 -5.85 31.42
C TRP A 298 7.47 -6.47 31.67
N ALA A 299 8.51 -5.83 31.13
CA ALA A 299 9.90 -6.20 31.38
C ALA A 299 10.69 -4.93 31.64
N ASP A 300 11.47 -4.93 32.72
CA ASP A 300 12.45 -3.88 32.98
C ASP A 300 13.68 -4.09 32.09
N ALA A 301 14.00 -3.08 31.29
CA ALA A 301 15.12 -3.15 30.36
C ALA A 301 16.48 -3.27 31.06
N SER A 302 16.62 -2.81 32.31
CA SER A 302 17.89 -2.88 33.03
C SER A 302 18.25 -4.30 33.46
N SER A 303 17.24 -5.11 33.77
CA SER A 303 17.38 -6.47 34.31
C SER A 303 17.01 -7.57 33.33
N ASN A 304 16.15 -7.29 32.34
CA ASN A 304 15.52 -8.29 31.48
C ASN A 304 15.56 -7.92 29.98
N ILE A 305 16.63 -7.28 29.51
CA ILE A 305 16.78 -6.90 28.10
C ILE A 305 16.68 -8.11 27.14
N HIS A 306 17.16 -9.29 27.56
CA HIS A 306 17.04 -10.52 26.78
C HIS A 306 15.58 -10.92 26.54
N HIS A 307 14.68 -10.72 27.51
CA HIS A 307 13.26 -11.00 27.34
C HIS A 307 12.60 -10.00 26.37
N ILE A 308 13.05 -8.75 26.35
CA ILE A 308 12.61 -7.75 25.37
C ILE A 308 13.08 -8.13 23.97
N ALA A 309 14.36 -8.50 23.82
CA ALA A 309 14.95 -8.93 22.56
C ALA A 309 14.26 -10.20 22.01
N ALA A 310 13.94 -11.17 22.88
CA ALA A 310 13.22 -12.38 22.50
C ALA A 310 11.79 -12.11 21.99
N GLY A 311 11.17 -11.01 22.43
CA GLY A 311 9.84 -10.59 22.00
C GLY A 311 9.80 -9.72 20.75
N PHE A 312 10.95 -9.45 20.11
CA PHE A 312 11.02 -8.62 18.91
C PHE A 312 10.55 -9.40 17.68
N ASP A 313 9.53 -8.86 17.01
CA ASP A 313 9.03 -9.35 15.73
C ASP A 313 9.61 -8.47 14.61
N GLN A 314 10.67 -8.95 13.97
CA GLN A 314 11.36 -8.22 12.90
C GLN A 314 10.50 -7.94 11.68
N GLU A 315 9.55 -8.82 11.37
CA GLU A 315 8.66 -8.70 10.23
C GLU A 315 7.64 -7.57 10.47
N ALA A 316 6.94 -7.62 11.61
CA ALA A 316 6.01 -6.58 12.01
C ALA A 316 6.71 -5.22 12.19
N ALA A 317 7.92 -5.22 12.78
CA ALA A 317 8.72 -4.01 12.92
C ALA A 317 9.10 -3.42 11.56
N ALA A 318 9.49 -4.24 10.57
CA ALA A 318 9.83 -3.78 9.24
C ALA A 318 8.64 -3.10 8.54
N VAL A 319 7.45 -3.70 8.62
CA VAL A 319 6.23 -3.13 8.03
C VAL A 319 5.81 -1.84 8.74
N LEU A 320 5.83 -1.78 10.07
CA LEU A 320 5.51 -0.56 10.82
C LEU A 320 6.52 0.56 10.52
N MET A 321 7.80 0.24 10.39
CA MET A 321 8.84 1.18 9.99
C MET A 321 8.67 1.67 8.55
N ALA A 322 8.28 0.78 7.63
CA ALA A 322 7.97 1.17 6.25
C ALA A 322 6.78 2.13 6.19
N ARG A 323 5.71 1.86 6.94
CA ARG A 323 4.55 2.77 7.06
C ARG A 323 4.95 4.13 7.64
N LEU A 324 5.78 4.14 8.68
CA LEU A 324 6.27 5.38 9.28
C LEU A 324 7.19 6.17 8.33
N ALA A 325 8.07 5.49 7.60
CA ALA A 325 8.95 6.11 6.60
C ALA A 325 8.13 6.72 5.45
N CYS A 326 7.12 6.00 4.94
CA CYS A 326 6.22 6.51 3.91
C CYS A 326 5.41 7.72 4.37
N PHE A 327 4.92 7.70 5.61
CA PHE A 327 4.21 8.83 6.21
C PHE A 327 5.12 10.06 6.34
N ARG A 328 6.36 9.89 6.82
CA ARG A 328 7.36 10.97 6.87
C ARG A 328 7.69 11.51 5.49
N ALA A 329 7.84 10.64 4.50
CA ALA A 329 8.13 11.00 3.11
C ALA A 329 6.98 11.71 2.37
N GLU A 330 5.85 12.02 3.04
CA GLU A 330 4.85 12.94 2.51
C GLU A 330 5.15 14.40 2.83
N GLY A 331 5.90 14.68 3.91
CA GLY A 331 6.23 16.04 4.36
C GLY A 331 7.73 16.35 4.36
N ASP A 332 8.58 15.35 4.61
CA ASP A 332 10.03 15.47 4.69
C ASP A 332 10.69 15.16 3.34
N ASP A 333 11.90 15.69 3.13
CA ASP A 333 12.74 15.35 1.98
C ASP A 333 13.15 13.86 1.98
N GLY A 334 13.19 13.25 0.80
CA GLY A 334 13.48 11.82 0.66
C GLY A 334 14.84 11.41 1.24
N ALA A 335 15.87 12.25 1.09
CA ALA A 335 17.20 11.96 1.63
C ALA A 335 17.22 12.01 3.15
N ASP A 336 16.45 12.92 3.77
CA ASP A 336 16.34 13.01 5.23
C ASP A 336 15.60 11.82 5.83
N VAL A 337 14.54 11.32 5.16
CA VAL A 337 13.86 10.09 5.58
C VAL A 337 14.81 8.89 5.53
N LEU A 338 15.63 8.77 4.49
CA LEU A 338 16.62 7.69 4.37
C LEU A 338 17.67 7.77 5.48
N ARG A 339 18.22 8.96 5.76
CA ARG A 339 19.17 9.18 6.87
C ARG A 339 18.54 8.84 8.21
N TRP A 340 17.28 9.19 8.43
CA TRP A 340 16.55 8.85 9.65
C TRP A 340 16.38 7.33 9.79
N LEU A 341 16.06 6.63 8.70
CA LEU A 341 15.93 5.17 8.69
C LEU A 341 17.26 4.49 9.02
N ASP A 342 18.37 4.94 8.40
CA ASP A 342 19.72 4.41 8.67
C ASP A 342 20.15 4.65 10.11
N ARG A 343 19.95 5.87 10.65
CA ARG A 343 20.24 6.19 12.06
C ARG A 343 19.41 5.34 13.02
N THR A 344 18.18 4.99 12.65
CA THR A 344 17.32 4.14 13.48
C THR A 344 17.78 2.70 13.46
N LEU A 345 18.18 2.19 12.29
CA LEU A 345 18.77 0.85 12.17
C LEU A 345 20.10 0.74 12.93
N ILE A 346 21.00 1.71 12.80
CA ILE A 346 22.30 1.72 13.50
C ILE A 346 22.08 1.66 15.02
N ARG A 347 21.15 2.47 15.56
CA ARG A 347 20.82 2.46 17.00
C ARG A 347 20.28 1.10 17.47
N LEU A 348 19.50 0.42 16.63
CA LEU A 348 19.00 -0.93 16.92
C LEU A 348 20.16 -1.95 16.92
N CYS A 349 21.08 -1.87 15.95
CA CYS A 349 22.29 -2.68 15.92
C CYS A 349 23.20 -2.46 17.13
N GLN A 350 23.40 -1.21 17.54
CA GLN A 350 24.21 -0.87 18.72
C GLN A 350 23.60 -1.37 20.02
N LYS A 351 22.26 -1.40 20.12
CA LYS A 351 21.55 -1.79 21.33
C LYS A 351 21.35 -3.29 21.50
N PHE A 352 21.10 -4.01 20.40
CA PHE A 352 20.75 -5.44 20.43
C PHE A 352 21.74 -6.35 19.70
N GLY A 353 22.77 -5.79 19.05
CA GLY A 353 23.85 -6.56 18.44
C GLY A 353 24.90 -6.95 19.46
N GLU A 354 25.52 -8.12 19.24
CA GLU A 354 26.66 -8.59 20.01
C GLU A 354 27.94 -8.33 19.21
N PHE A 355 28.89 -7.61 19.79
CA PHE A 355 30.14 -7.26 19.12
C PHE A 355 31.23 -6.85 20.12
N ASN A 356 32.48 -6.99 19.68
CA ASN A 356 33.62 -6.33 20.27
C ASN A 356 33.74 -4.92 19.70
N LYS A 357 34.05 -3.95 20.55
CA LYS A 357 34.24 -2.56 20.15
C LYS A 357 35.32 -2.46 19.07
N ASP A 358 35.04 -1.65 18.04
CA ASP A 358 35.94 -1.38 16.91
C ASP A 358 36.35 -2.62 16.07
N ASP A 359 35.66 -3.77 16.24
CA ASP A 359 35.87 -4.99 15.44
C ASP A 359 34.58 -5.39 14.69
N PRO A 360 34.41 -4.97 13.41
CA PRO A 360 33.23 -5.28 12.61
C PRO A 360 33.01 -6.77 12.34
N ALA A 361 34.06 -7.60 12.38
CA ALA A 361 33.94 -9.03 12.09
C ALA A 361 33.25 -9.81 13.22
N SER A 362 33.34 -9.27 14.44
CA SER A 362 32.71 -9.81 15.65
C SER A 362 31.18 -9.62 15.67
N PHE A 363 30.63 -8.71 14.87
CA PHE A 363 29.21 -8.35 14.94
C PHE A 363 28.30 -9.54 14.61
N ARG A 364 27.37 -9.84 15.53
CA ARG A 364 26.36 -10.88 15.40
C ARG A 364 24.99 -10.37 15.86
N PHE A 365 23.95 -10.92 15.24
CA PHE A 365 22.58 -10.78 15.67
C PHE A 365 21.99 -12.14 16.01
N SER A 366 21.04 -12.13 16.95
CA SER A 366 20.17 -13.27 17.18
C SER A 366 19.18 -13.45 16.01
N GLU A 367 18.60 -14.64 15.90
CA GLU A 367 17.69 -15.00 14.80
C GLU A 367 16.48 -14.06 14.67
N ASN A 368 16.00 -13.52 15.80
CA ASN A 368 14.88 -12.57 15.82
C ASN A 368 15.20 -11.21 15.17
N PHE A 369 16.47 -10.89 14.94
CA PHE A 369 16.90 -9.61 14.35
C PHE A 369 17.64 -9.77 13.03
N SER A 370 17.99 -10.99 12.63
CA SER A 370 18.93 -11.25 11.53
C SER A 370 18.43 -10.77 10.16
N LEU A 371 17.12 -10.79 9.92
CA LEU A 371 16.49 -10.35 8.66
C LEU A 371 16.17 -8.85 8.66
N TYR A 372 16.06 -8.22 9.84
CA TYR A 372 15.66 -6.81 9.93
C TYR A 372 16.56 -5.85 9.11
N PRO A 373 17.90 -5.94 9.14
CA PRO A 373 18.74 -5.11 8.28
C PRO A 373 18.52 -5.34 6.78
N GLN A 374 18.19 -6.58 6.39
CA GLN A 374 17.87 -6.92 5.01
C GLN A 374 16.55 -6.27 4.58
N PHE A 375 15.50 -6.31 5.42
CA PHE A 375 14.27 -5.58 5.15
C PHE A 375 14.51 -4.07 5.00
N MET A 376 15.32 -3.48 5.87
CA MET A 376 15.68 -2.06 5.76
C MET A 376 16.46 -1.75 4.49
N PHE A 377 17.32 -2.66 4.03
CA PHE A 377 18.01 -2.54 2.75
C PHE A 377 17.06 -2.48 1.57
N HIS A 378 16.12 -3.41 1.48
CA HIS A 378 15.14 -3.41 0.41
C HIS A 378 14.17 -2.22 0.50
N LEU A 379 13.74 -1.86 1.72
CA LEU A 379 12.87 -0.69 1.94
C LEU A 379 13.50 0.61 1.42
N ARG A 380 14.78 0.86 1.72
CA ARG A 380 15.49 2.07 1.25
C ARG A 380 15.58 2.20 -0.25
N ARG A 381 15.63 1.08 -0.98
CA ARG A 381 15.73 1.01 -2.44
C ARG A 381 14.36 0.84 -3.11
N SER A 382 13.31 0.63 -2.31
CA SER A 382 11.96 0.43 -2.82
C SER A 382 11.39 1.71 -3.43
N GLN A 383 10.42 1.51 -4.32
CA GLN A 383 9.64 2.59 -4.96
C GLN A 383 8.78 3.41 -3.98
N PHE A 384 8.74 3.02 -2.70
CA PHE A 384 8.07 3.79 -1.65
C PHE A 384 8.87 5.03 -1.25
N LEU A 385 10.21 4.92 -1.24
CA LEU A 385 11.14 5.96 -0.81
C LEU A 385 11.98 6.51 -1.99
N GLN A 386 12.41 5.64 -2.91
CA GLN A 386 13.12 6.04 -4.12
C GLN A 386 12.12 6.22 -5.26
N VAL A 387 11.72 7.46 -5.50
CA VAL A 387 10.67 7.79 -6.47
C VAL A 387 11.17 7.96 -7.91
N PHE A 388 12.48 7.81 -8.13
CA PHE A 388 13.06 7.82 -9.47
C PHE A 388 12.43 6.73 -10.35
N ASN A 389 12.24 7.03 -11.64
CA ASN A 389 11.58 6.15 -12.62
C ASN A 389 10.12 5.77 -12.28
N ASN A 390 9.47 6.51 -11.37
CA ASN A 390 8.04 6.42 -11.12
C ASN A 390 7.39 7.78 -11.36
N SER A 391 6.11 7.76 -11.71
CA SER A 391 5.27 8.96 -11.71
C SER A 391 4.75 9.28 -10.30
N PRO A 392 4.38 10.54 -10.01
CA PRO A 392 3.69 10.90 -8.78
C PRO A 392 2.42 10.08 -8.50
N ASP A 393 1.68 9.71 -9.53
CA ASP A 393 0.49 8.87 -9.42
C ASP A 393 0.84 7.43 -9.00
N GLU A 394 1.87 6.82 -9.60
CA GLU A 394 2.34 5.46 -9.23
C GLU A 394 2.84 5.41 -7.79
N THR A 395 3.66 6.38 -7.37
CA THR A 395 4.13 6.46 -5.99
C THR A 395 2.96 6.54 -5.00
N SER A 396 1.92 7.30 -5.35
CA SER A 396 0.72 7.44 -4.50
C SER A 396 -0.07 6.14 -4.42
N TYR A 397 -0.18 5.41 -5.55
CA TYR A 397 -0.79 4.08 -5.60
C TYR A 397 -0.02 3.06 -4.74
N TYR A 398 1.30 3.00 -4.88
CA TYR A 398 2.14 2.07 -4.09
C TYR A 398 2.04 2.36 -2.59
N ARG A 399 2.18 3.62 -2.18
CA ARG A 399 2.06 4.01 -0.76
C ARG A 399 0.67 3.71 -0.19
N HIS A 400 -0.39 3.90 -0.98
CA HIS A 400 -1.75 3.52 -0.56
C HIS A 400 -1.86 2.03 -0.24
N MET A 401 -1.30 1.16 -1.08
CA MET A 401 -1.34 -0.29 -0.84
C MET A 401 -0.58 -0.70 0.41
N LEU A 402 0.63 -0.17 0.62
CA LEU A 402 1.43 -0.49 1.82
C LEU A 402 0.72 -0.14 3.13
N VAL A 403 -0.05 0.96 3.14
CA VAL A 403 -0.76 1.43 4.33
C VAL A 403 -2.06 0.65 4.58
N LYS A 404 -2.59 -0.04 3.56
CA LYS A 404 -3.86 -0.77 3.61
C LYS A 404 -3.70 -2.27 3.87
N GLU A 405 -2.66 -2.88 3.30
CA GLU A 405 -2.44 -4.34 3.26
C GLU A 405 -1.89 -4.93 4.57
N ASP A 406 -2.02 -6.24 4.73
CA ASP A 406 -1.55 -6.97 5.91
C ASP A 406 -0.02 -7.13 5.98
N LEU A 407 0.45 -7.83 7.03
CA LEU A 407 1.87 -8.09 7.26
C LEU A 407 2.53 -8.79 6.07
N THR A 408 1.94 -9.89 5.61
CA THR A 408 2.50 -10.74 4.55
C THR A 408 2.61 -9.99 3.24
N ASN A 409 1.53 -9.34 2.79
CA ASN A 409 1.52 -8.55 1.55
C ASN A 409 2.46 -7.35 1.64
N SER A 410 2.55 -6.70 2.80
CA SER A 410 3.47 -5.57 3.03
C SER A 410 4.94 -6.01 3.00
N LEU A 411 5.27 -7.20 3.51
CA LEU A 411 6.63 -7.75 3.40
C LEU A 411 7.00 -8.06 1.96
N ILE A 412 6.10 -8.69 1.19
CA ILE A 412 6.31 -8.96 -0.25
C ILE A 412 6.54 -7.65 -1.02
N MET A 413 5.83 -6.59 -0.65
CA MET A 413 6.00 -5.25 -1.20
C MET A 413 7.38 -4.64 -0.90
N ILE A 414 7.92 -4.87 0.32
CA ILE A 414 9.23 -4.36 0.75
C ILE A 414 10.35 -5.19 0.12
N GLN A 415 10.27 -6.51 0.28
CA GLN A 415 11.22 -7.50 -0.20
C GLN A 415 10.47 -8.54 -1.03
N PRO A 416 10.50 -8.43 -2.37
CA PRO A 416 9.92 -9.42 -3.27
C PRO A 416 10.44 -10.83 -3.01
N ILE A 417 9.55 -11.81 -3.19
CA ILE A 417 9.88 -13.23 -3.06
C ILE A 417 10.19 -13.80 -4.44
N VAL A 418 11.17 -14.69 -4.52
CA VAL A 418 11.53 -15.40 -5.76
C VAL A 418 11.55 -16.89 -5.49
N TYR A 419 10.82 -17.67 -6.28
CA TYR A 419 10.88 -19.13 -6.31
C TYR A 419 11.65 -19.59 -7.54
N ALA A 420 12.54 -20.56 -7.36
CA ALA A 420 13.25 -21.20 -8.46
C ALA A 420 12.66 -22.60 -8.74
N TYR A 421 12.43 -22.86 -10.02
CA TYR A 421 11.95 -24.13 -10.54
C TYR A 421 13.06 -24.71 -11.41
N SER A 422 13.42 -25.97 -11.14
CA SER A 422 14.45 -26.69 -11.88
C SER A 422 14.10 -28.18 -11.95
N PHE A 423 14.86 -28.95 -12.71
CA PHE A 423 14.73 -30.41 -12.73
C PHE A 423 15.26 -31.08 -11.46
N SER A 424 16.02 -30.36 -10.63
CA SER A 424 16.78 -30.92 -9.51
C SER A 424 15.98 -31.02 -8.21
N GLY A 425 14.71 -30.62 -8.20
CA GLY A 425 13.88 -30.67 -7.00
C GLY A 425 12.57 -29.89 -7.12
N PRO A 426 11.76 -29.88 -6.04
CA PRO A 426 10.56 -29.05 -5.95
C PRO A 426 10.92 -27.55 -5.96
N PRO A 427 9.93 -26.66 -6.18
CA PRO A 427 10.14 -25.22 -6.13
C PRO A 427 10.74 -24.79 -4.79
N GLU A 428 11.81 -24.01 -4.83
CA GLU A 428 12.52 -23.54 -3.63
C GLU A 428 12.59 -22.00 -3.60
N PRO A 429 12.42 -21.37 -2.43
CA PRO A 429 12.67 -19.93 -2.30
C PRO A 429 14.16 -19.65 -2.46
N VAL A 430 14.49 -18.69 -3.33
CA VAL A 430 15.88 -18.25 -3.57
C VAL A 430 16.06 -16.79 -3.19
N LEU A 431 17.31 -16.40 -2.94
CA LEU A 431 17.64 -15.01 -2.63
C LEU A 431 17.27 -14.10 -3.81
N LEU A 432 16.79 -12.89 -3.49
CA LEU A 432 16.52 -11.84 -4.47
C LEU A 432 17.85 -11.21 -4.93
N ASP A 433 18.64 -11.98 -5.66
CA ASP A 433 20.04 -11.68 -5.98
C ASP A 433 20.36 -12.12 -7.41
N THR A 434 21.31 -11.44 -8.06
CA THR A 434 21.76 -11.78 -9.41
C THR A 434 22.30 -13.21 -9.54
N SER A 435 22.87 -13.77 -8.47
CA SER A 435 23.37 -15.15 -8.44
C SER A 435 22.26 -16.21 -8.58
N SER A 436 21.01 -15.87 -8.26
CA SER A 436 19.85 -16.75 -8.44
C SER A 436 19.41 -16.87 -9.90
N ILE A 437 19.88 -15.97 -10.78
CA ILE A 437 19.53 -15.97 -12.21
C ILE A 437 20.45 -16.96 -12.94
N GLN A 438 19.94 -18.17 -13.13
CA GLN A 438 20.64 -19.28 -13.76
C GLN A 438 19.97 -19.67 -15.09
N PRO A 439 20.74 -20.10 -16.11
CA PRO A 439 20.22 -20.37 -17.46
C PRO A 439 19.29 -21.59 -17.52
N ASP A 440 19.45 -22.54 -16.58
CA ASP A 440 18.73 -23.81 -16.50
C ASP A 440 17.53 -23.77 -15.53
N ARG A 441 17.15 -22.59 -15.01
CA ARG A 441 16.05 -22.41 -14.05
C ARG A 441 14.95 -21.51 -14.59
N ILE A 442 13.74 -21.70 -14.06
CA ILE A 442 12.64 -20.73 -14.19
C ILE A 442 12.48 -20.03 -12.84
N LEU A 443 12.28 -18.72 -12.85
CA LEU A 443 12.03 -17.94 -11.64
C LEU A 443 10.60 -17.40 -11.64
N LEU A 444 9.88 -17.58 -10.54
CA LEU A 444 8.62 -16.89 -10.25
C LEU A 444 8.92 -15.80 -9.22
N MET A 445 8.92 -14.54 -9.64
CA MET A 445 9.05 -13.40 -8.75
C MET A 445 7.69 -12.77 -8.45
N ASP A 446 7.43 -12.58 -7.16
CA ASP A 446 6.27 -11.88 -6.65
C ASP A 446 6.67 -10.58 -5.96
N THR A 447 6.21 -9.44 -6.50
CA THR A 447 6.46 -8.09 -5.98
C THR A 447 5.22 -7.44 -5.36
N PHE A 448 4.18 -8.22 -5.07
CA PHE A 448 2.80 -7.78 -4.82
C PHE A 448 2.11 -7.16 -6.04
N PHE A 449 2.75 -6.19 -6.70
CA PHE A 449 2.19 -5.44 -7.85
C PHE A 449 2.35 -6.16 -9.20
N HIS A 450 3.43 -6.95 -9.34
CA HIS A 450 3.75 -7.72 -10.53
C HIS A 450 4.04 -9.17 -10.13
N ILE A 451 3.55 -10.09 -10.95
CA ILE A 451 3.96 -11.50 -10.97
C ILE A 451 4.76 -11.72 -12.23
N VAL A 452 6.03 -12.08 -12.08
CA VAL A 452 6.98 -12.24 -13.19
C VAL A 452 7.45 -13.69 -13.25
N ILE A 453 7.14 -14.37 -14.35
CA ILE A 453 7.78 -15.63 -14.72
C ILE A 453 8.95 -15.29 -15.64
N PHE A 454 10.13 -15.71 -15.23
CA PHE A 454 11.37 -15.49 -15.94
C PHE A 454 11.98 -16.83 -16.34
N HIS A 455 12.18 -17.05 -17.63
CA HIS A 455 12.82 -18.25 -18.17
C HIS A 455 14.31 -17.99 -18.40
N GLY A 456 15.17 -18.79 -17.74
CA GLY A 456 16.61 -18.80 -18.02
C GLY A 456 16.92 -19.14 -19.48
N GLU A 457 18.09 -18.75 -19.95
CA GLU A 457 18.49 -18.87 -21.36
C GLU A 457 18.30 -20.28 -21.94
N THR A 458 18.75 -21.33 -21.25
CA THR A 458 18.62 -22.71 -21.70
C THR A 458 17.16 -23.15 -21.74
N ILE A 459 16.38 -22.79 -20.71
CA ILE A 459 14.94 -23.10 -20.66
C ILE A 459 14.20 -22.41 -21.83
N ALA A 460 14.52 -21.14 -22.10
CA ALA A 460 13.93 -20.38 -23.19
C ALA A 460 14.28 -20.99 -24.55
N GLN A 461 15.53 -21.43 -24.75
CA GLN A 461 15.96 -22.14 -25.95
C GLN A 461 15.19 -23.45 -26.16
N TRP A 462 15.02 -24.27 -25.11
CA TRP A 462 14.24 -25.50 -25.17
C TRP A 462 12.76 -25.27 -25.44
N ARG A 463 12.15 -24.24 -24.81
CA ARG A 463 10.75 -23.84 -25.05
C ARG A 463 10.55 -23.42 -26.51
N LYS A 464 11.51 -22.69 -27.09
CA LYS A 464 11.49 -22.24 -28.49
C LYS A 464 11.72 -23.38 -29.48
N ALA A 465 12.57 -24.35 -29.14
CA ALA A 465 12.77 -25.57 -29.92
C ALA A 465 11.54 -26.49 -29.91
N GLY A 466 10.60 -26.29 -28.96
CA GLY A 466 9.32 -26.98 -28.91
C GLY A 466 9.37 -28.33 -28.20
N TYR A 467 10.39 -28.60 -27.38
CA TYR A 467 10.56 -29.87 -26.68
C TYR A 467 9.36 -30.22 -25.80
N GLN A 468 8.67 -29.25 -25.22
CA GLN A 468 7.46 -29.43 -24.41
C GLN A 468 6.27 -30.06 -25.16
N LYS A 469 6.33 -30.15 -26.49
CA LYS A 469 5.30 -30.80 -27.33
C LYS A 469 5.57 -32.29 -27.56
N SER A 470 6.81 -32.74 -27.33
CA SER A 470 7.21 -34.13 -27.52
C SER A 470 6.76 -34.98 -26.32
N PRO A 471 6.12 -36.14 -26.52
CA PRO A 471 5.74 -37.04 -25.43
C PRO A 471 6.92 -37.49 -24.55
N GLU A 472 8.12 -37.54 -25.11
CA GLU A 472 9.36 -37.92 -24.42
C GLU A 472 9.85 -36.85 -23.41
N HIS A 473 9.34 -35.62 -23.50
CA HIS A 473 9.76 -34.50 -22.66
C HIS A 473 8.61 -33.98 -21.78
N GLU A 474 7.78 -34.90 -21.29
CA GLU A 474 6.68 -34.60 -20.37
C GLU A 474 7.15 -33.82 -19.12
N ASN A 475 8.32 -34.18 -18.57
CA ASN A 475 8.89 -33.51 -17.41
C ASN A 475 9.17 -32.02 -17.68
N PHE A 476 9.60 -31.67 -18.90
CA PHE A 476 9.84 -30.27 -19.28
C PHE A 476 8.52 -29.50 -19.42
N ARG A 477 7.46 -30.15 -19.92
CA ARG A 477 6.12 -29.57 -19.96
C ARG A 477 5.61 -29.27 -18.55
N GLN A 478 5.79 -30.20 -17.61
CA GLN A 478 5.42 -30.00 -16.21
C GLN A 478 6.23 -28.88 -15.55
N LEU A 479 7.53 -28.80 -15.83
CA LEU A 479 8.40 -27.72 -15.33
C LEU A 479 7.93 -26.33 -15.79
N LEU A 480 7.50 -26.20 -17.06
CA LEU A 480 6.96 -24.94 -17.58
C LEU A 480 5.59 -24.59 -16.99
N GLN A 481 4.77 -25.59 -16.63
CA GLN A 481 3.42 -25.38 -16.11
C GLN A 481 3.39 -25.02 -14.62
N ALA A 482 4.28 -25.61 -13.81
CA ALA A 482 4.33 -25.39 -12.37
C ALA A 482 4.33 -23.90 -11.93
N PRO A 483 5.22 -23.02 -12.45
CA PRO A 483 5.19 -21.61 -12.06
C PRO A 483 3.95 -20.86 -12.55
N ILE A 484 3.29 -21.34 -13.62
CA ILE A 484 2.02 -20.77 -14.11
C ILE A 484 0.90 -21.10 -13.12
N ASP A 485 0.84 -22.34 -12.65
CA ASP A 485 -0.19 -22.78 -11.68
C ASP A 485 -0.07 -22.00 -10.36
N ASP A 486 1.15 -21.88 -9.83
CA ASP A 486 1.43 -21.10 -8.62
C ASP A 486 1.10 -19.60 -8.82
N ALA A 487 1.46 -19.04 -9.98
CA ALA A 487 1.09 -17.66 -10.33
C ALA A 487 -0.43 -17.47 -10.39
N GLN A 488 -1.20 -18.44 -10.91
CA GLN A 488 -2.65 -18.35 -10.97
C GLN A 488 -3.29 -18.36 -9.57
N GLU A 489 -2.76 -19.12 -8.61
CA GLU A 489 -3.26 -19.12 -7.23
C GLU A 489 -3.10 -17.74 -6.58
N ILE A 490 -1.93 -17.12 -6.75
CA ILE A 490 -1.66 -15.75 -6.26
C ILE A 490 -2.58 -14.75 -6.97
N LEU A 491 -2.72 -14.88 -8.29
CA LEU A 491 -3.59 -14.03 -9.09
C LEU A 491 -5.05 -14.14 -8.69
N GLN A 492 -5.54 -15.27 -8.16
CA GLN A 492 -6.93 -15.45 -7.74
C GLN A 492 -7.27 -14.75 -6.42
N THR A 493 -6.32 -14.70 -5.49
CA THR A 493 -6.55 -14.22 -4.13
C THR A 493 -6.21 -12.74 -3.94
N ARG A 494 -5.20 -12.23 -4.67
CA ARG A 494 -4.69 -10.86 -4.48
C ARG A 494 -5.67 -9.78 -4.93
N PHE A 495 -5.71 -8.67 -4.20
CA PHE A 495 -6.43 -7.47 -4.60
C PHE A 495 -5.54 -6.22 -4.43
N PRO A 496 -5.43 -5.32 -5.41
CA PRO A 496 -5.85 -5.48 -6.81
C PRO A 496 -5.16 -6.64 -7.51
N MET A 497 -5.68 -7.08 -8.66
CA MET A 497 -4.98 -8.11 -9.43
C MET A 497 -3.63 -7.57 -9.90
N PRO A 498 -2.51 -8.29 -9.68
CA PRO A 498 -1.20 -7.85 -10.14
C PRO A 498 -1.04 -8.02 -11.64
N ARG A 499 -0.13 -7.24 -12.24
CA ARG A 499 0.25 -7.39 -13.64
C ARG A 499 1.05 -8.68 -13.81
N TYR A 500 0.57 -9.57 -14.68
CA TYR A 500 1.26 -10.81 -15.03
C TYR A 500 2.24 -10.59 -16.19
N ILE A 501 3.47 -11.07 -16.04
CA ILE A 501 4.56 -10.89 -16.99
C ILE A 501 5.25 -12.25 -17.18
N ASP A 502 5.29 -12.75 -18.42
CA ASP A 502 6.06 -13.94 -18.84
C ASP A 502 7.17 -13.43 -19.77
N CYS A 503 8.43 -13.73 -19.42
CA CYS A 503 9.58 -13.23 -20.16
C CYS A 503 10.77 -14.20 -20.14
N ASP A 504 11.61 -14.08 -21.17
CA ASP A 504 12.85 -14.85 -21.31
C ASP A 504 14.07 -13.98 -20.95
N GLN A 505 15.17 -14.63 -20.58
CA GLN A 505 16.46 -13.99 -20.41
C GLN A 505 16.88 -13.21 -21.67
N GLY A 506 17.25 -11.93 -21.48
CA GLY A 506 17.56 -11.00 -22.57
C GLY A 506 16.34 -10.29 -23.18
N GLY A 507 15.11 -10.65 -22.79
CA GLY A 507 13.89 -9.97 -23.21
C GLY A 507 13.70 -8.60 -22.55
N SER A 508 13.01 -7.66 -23.22
CA SER A 508 12.79 -6.31 -22.70
C SER A 508 12.01 -6.26 -21.38
N GLN A 509 11.13 -7.25 -21.15
CA GLN A 509 10.34 -7.37 -19.92
C GLN A 509 11.14 -7.96 -18.74
N ALA A 510 12.31 -8.57 -18.98
CA ALA A 510 13.18 -9.08 -17.91
C ALA A 510 13.65 -7.97 -16.96
N ARG A 511 13.61 -6.70 -17.40
CA ARG A 511 13.92 -5.52 -16.57
C ARG A 511 13.08 -5.44 -15.28
N PHE A 512 11.87 -6.02 -15.27
CA PHE A 512 11.03 -6.05 -14.07
C PHE A 512 11.66 -6.90 -12.96
N LEU A 513 12.36 -7.99 -13.32
CA LEU A 513 13.18 -8.77 -12.38
C LEU A 513 14.49 -8.06 -12.06
N LEU A 514 15.23 -7.64 -13.10
CA LEU A 514 16.58 -7.09 -12.94
C LEU A 514 16.64 -5.80 -12.11
N SER A 515 15.57 -4.99 -12.12
CA SER A 515 15.48 -3.77 -11.31
C SER A 515 15.21 -4.03 -9.82
N LYS A 516 14.84 -5.26 -9.44
CA LYS A 516 14.51 -5.63 -8.05
C LYS A 516 15.59 -6.49 -7.38
N VAL A 517 16.39 -7.21 -8.15
CA VAL A 517 17.47 -8.05 -7.61
C VAL A 517 18.59 -7.24 -6.98
N ASN A 518 19.21 -7.81 -5.94
CA ASN A 518 20.43 -7.29 -5.36
C ASN A 518 21.59 -7.42 -6.38
N PRO A 519 22.31 -6.34 -6.70
CA PRO A 519 23.41 -6.37 -7.66
C PRO A 519 24.69 -6.90 -6.98
N SER A 520 24.74 -8.19 -6.65
CA SER A 520 25.96 -8.82 -6.13
C SER A 520 27.04 -8.95 -7.22
N ILE A 521 26.61 -9.17 -8.46
CA ILE A 521 27.45 -9.22 -9.65
C ILE A 521 27.11 -7.99 -10.52
N THR A 522 28.05 -7.05 -10.60
CA THR A 522 27.94 -5.85 -11.45
C THR A 522 29.01 -5.85 -12.52
N HIS A 523 28.83 -4.99 -13.53
CA HIS A 523 29.85 -4.74 -14.55
C HIS A 523 31.22 -4.34 -13.98
N ASN A 524 31.25 -3.70 -12.80
CA ASN A 524 32.48 -3.26 -12.14
C ASN A 524 33.27 -4.42 -11.49
N ASN A 525 32.58 -5.47 -11.02
CA ASN A 525 33.21 -6.59 -10.31
C ASN A 525 33.25 -7.89 -11.12
N MET A 526 32.67 -7.90 -12.33
CA MET A 526 32.61 -9.06 -13.24
C MET A 526 33.99 -9.63 -13.59
N TYR A 527 35.03 -8.78 -13.66
CA TYR A 527 36.40 -9.21 -13.97
C TYR A 527 37.23 -9.67 -12.77
N ASN A 528 36.74 -9.48 -11.53
CA ASN A 528 37.48 -9.85 -10.33
C ASN A 528 37.21 -11.29 -9.87
N TRP A 529 36.09 -11.88 -10.30
CA TRP A 529 35.74 -13.29 -10.05
C TRP A 529 35.83 -14.06 -11.36
N GLY A 530 36.99 -14.64 -11.65
CA GLY A 530 37.24 -15.51 -12.80
C GLY A 530 36.50 -16.86 -12.75
N GLN A 531 35.17 -16.84 -12.70
CA GLN A 531 34.32 -18.03 -12.80
C GLN A 531 33.44 -17.96 -14.05
N GLU A 532 33.74 -18.83 -15.02
CA GLU A 532 32.77 -19.28 -16.03
C GLU A 532 31.58 -19.90 -15.28
N GLY A 533 30.42 -19.23 -15.30
CA GLY A 533 29.20 -19.65 -14.58
C GLY A 533 28.57 -18.58 -13.68
N ALA A 534 29.16 -17.39 -13.57
CA ALA A 534 28.57 -16.28 -12.82
C ALA A 534 27.29 -15.76 -13.53
N GLY A 535 26.19 -15.64 -12.77
CA GLY A 535 24.88 -15.20 -13.24
C GLY A 535 24.90 -13.82 -13.94
N ALA A 536 23.76 -13.43 -14.52
CA ALA A 536 23.68 -12.22 -15.36
C ALA A 536 24.05 -10.94 -14.57
N PRO A 537 25.10 -10.18 -14.99
CA PRO A 537 25.51 -8.97 -14.30
C PRO A 537 24.46 -7.87 -14.44
N VAL A 538 24.16 -7.16 -13.35
CA VAL A 538 23.27 -5.99 -13.39
C VAL A 538 24.08 -4.72 -13.61
N LEU A 539 23.63 -3.91 -14.57
CA LEU A 539 24.21 -2.61 -14.89
C LEU A 539 23.63 -1.55 -13.95
N THR A 540 24.23 -1.42 -12.76
CA THR A 540 23.85 -0.41 -11.76
C THR A 540 25.04 0.00 -10.91
N ASP A 541 24.99 1.22 -10.39
CA ASP A 541 25.91 1.77 -9.37
C ASP A 541 25.36 1.60 -7.94
N ASP A 542 24.19 0.94 -7.80
CA ASP A 542 23.59 0.67 -6.50
C ASP A 542 24.50 -0.18 -5.60
N VAL A 543 24.50 0.16 -4.31
CA VAL A 543 25.23 -0.58 -3.29
C VAL A 543 24.59 -1.96 -3.08
N SER A 544 25.41 -3.02 -3.10
CA SER A 544 24.97 -4.38 -2.84
C SER A 544 24.65 -4.60 -1.36
N LEU A 545 23.82 -5.61 -1.05
CA LEU A 545 23.47 -5.98 0.32
C LEU A 545 24.72 -6.25 1.18
N GLN A 546 25.73 -6.91 0.60
CA GLN A 546 26.98 -7.21 1.31
C GLN A 546 27.72 -5.94 1.73
N VAL A 547 27.92 -4.99 0.79
CA VAL A 547 28.58 -3.71 1.09
C VAL A 547 27.78 -2.91 2.12
N PHE A 548 26.45 -2.91 1.99
CA PHE A 548 25.57 -2.29 2.97
C PHE A 548 25.74 -2.89 4.38
N MET A 549 25.74 -4.22 4.49
CA MET A 549 25.93 -4.92 5.76
C MET A 549 27.32 -4.64 6.36
N ASP A 550 28.37 -4.61 5.55
CA ASP A 550 29.72 -4.33 6.03
C ASP A 550 29.86 -2.88 6.54
N HIS A 551 29.20 -1.92 5.88
CA HIS A 551 29.13 -0.54 6.36
C HIS A 551 28.31 -0.44 7.66
N LEU A 552 27.16 -1.13 7.73
CA LEU A 552 26.34 -1.15 8.93
C LEU A 552 27.09 -1.73 10.13
N LYS A 553 27.81 -2.84 9.95
CA LYS A 553 28.66 -3.43 11.01
C LYS A 553 29.72 -2.46 11.48
N LYS A 554 30.44 -1.79 10.56
CA LYS A 554 31.44 -0.77 10.91
C LYS A 554 30.86 0.36 11.75
N LEU A 555 29.68 0.86 11.39
CA LEU A 555 29.01 1.94 12.13
C LEU A 555 28.41 1.46 13.47
N ALA A 556 27.97 0.20 13.54
CA ALA A 556 27.41 -0.37 14.76
C ALA A 556 28.47 -0.58 15.84
N VAL A 557 29.67 -1.04 15.47
CA VAL A 557 30.76 -1.34 16.43
C VAL A 557 31.61 -0.12 16.79
N SER A 558 31.54 0.94 15.98
CA SER A 558 32.17 2.23 16.31
C SER A 558 31.35 2.93 17.39
N SER A 559 31.99 3.33 18.49
CA SER A 559 31.29 4.07 19.55
C SER A 559 30.66 5.36 19.00
N SER A 560 29.35 5.50 19.19
CA SER A 560 28.65 6.77 19.09
C SER A 560 29.17 7.69 20.20
N SER A 561 29.94 8.72 19.84
CA SER A 561 30.13 9.91 20.68
C SER A 561 28.82 10.65 20.86
#